data_AF-A0A7K4BDY1-F1
#
_entry.id   AF-A0A7K4BDY1-F1
#
_cell.length_a   1.000
_cell.length_b   1.000
_cell.length_c   1.000
_cell.angle_alpha   90.00
_cell.angle_beta   90.00
_cell.angle_gamma   90.00
#
_symmetry.space_group_name_H-M   'P 1'
#
loop_
_entity.id
_entity.type
_entity.pdbx_description
1 polymer ?
#
loop_
_entity_poly.entity_id
_entity_poly.type
_entity_poly.pdbx_seq_one_letter_code
_entity_poly.pdbx_strand_id
1 'polypeptide(L)'
;MKIGKLPPGREPFQIRSCRSSDPAFPLVFSSPGAGRRGIGHYTGYLSRCASASYAVLVSGGIVIILVVATILTQMGEINSFFLPITVILSAGAFTAMKEVVEVSKQLSMTIAGAKRFFAVMDDTPVVSENGTPSVTISTAPTLEVSDIWFRYGKTEPYVLKGVLFSIPSGTTAAIVGMTGAGKTTLTHLLMRFWDPEKGIIRLDGHDIRDLRLSDLRKTISIVTQDIFLFNTSIRENIRVGRADATDQEIEQAAKFARIHDFIEGLRRVTKRL
;
A
#
# COMPACT_ATOMS: atom_id res chain seq x y z
N MET A 1 34.60 -15.33 18.60
CA MET A 1 34.78 -15.49 17.14
C MET A 1 35.33 -16.89 16.86
N LYS A 2 34.45 -17.86 16.57
CA LYS A 2 34.79 -19.20 16.10
C LYS A 2 33.95 -19.45 14.85
N ILE A 3 34.58 -19.59 13.69
CA ILE A 3 33.93 -19.85 12.42
C ILE A 3 34.01 -21.37 12.19
N GLY A 4 32.89 -22.06 12.38
CA GLY A 4 32.70 -23.43 11.92
C GLY A 4 32.58 -23.45 10.39
N LYS A 5 33.35 -24.33 9.75
CA LYS A 5 33.45 -24.50 8.29
C LYS A 5 32.12 -25.01 7.71
N LEU A 6 31.58 -24.34 6.68
CA LEU A 6 30.49 -24.83 5.80
C LEU A 6 31.00 -24.93 4.34
N PRO A 7 30.38 -25.77 3.47
CA PRO A 7 30.92 -26.20 2.17
C PRO A 7 30.84 -25.11 1.07
N PRO A 8 31.57 -25.27 -0.06
CA PRO A 8 31.93 -24.17 -0.94
C PRO A 8 30.82 -23.87 -1.96
N GLY A 9 30.56 -22.58 -2.24
CA GLY A 9 29.72 -22.20 -3.37
C GLY A 9 28.92 -20.89 -3.27
N ARG A 10 29.42 -19.86 -2.58
CA ARG A 10 29.20 -18.40 -2.76
C ARG A 10 29.68 -17.69 -1.49
N GLU A 11 30.47 -16.63 -1.65
CA GLU A 11 31.07 -15.92 -0.51
C GLU A 11 30.00 -15.32 0.43
N PRO A 12 30.17 -15.44 1.76
CA PRO A 12 29.21 -14.92 2.72
C PRO A 12 29.34 -13.39 2.89
N PHE A 13 28.24 -12.77 3.32
CA PHE A 13 28.21 -11.42 3.85
C PHE A 13 29.32 -11.20 4.89
N GLN A 14 30.17 -10.20 4.67
CA GLN A 14 31.11 -9.76 5.69
C GLN A 14 30.48 -8.65 6.54
N ILE A 15 30.34 -8.91 7.83
CA ILE A 15 30.05 -7.88 8.82
C ILE A 15 31.39 -7.31 9.27
N ARG A 16 31.70 -6.07 8.91
CA ARG A 16 32.91 -5.35 9.37
C ARG A 16 32.51 -4.33 10.43
N SER A 17 33.33 -4.17 11.46
CA SER A 17 33.30 -2.99 12.31
C SER A 17 34.09 -1.88 11.62
N CYS A 18 33.42 -0.80 11.22
CA CYS A 18 34.09 0.35 10.60
C CYS A 18 33.79 1.62 11.40
N ARG A 19 34.85 2.36 11.74
CA ARG A 19 34.81 3.73 12.28
C ARG A 19 34.62 4.72 11.15
N SER A 20 33.89 5.78 11.44
CA SER A 20 33.49 6.86 10.54
C SER A 20 34.67 7.72 10.08
N SER A 21 34.88 7.86 8.77
CA SER A 21 35.35 9.10 8.14
C SER A 21 35.22 9.04 6.61
N ASP A 22 34.44 10.00 6.10
CA ASP A 22 34.53 10.67 4.79
C ASP A 22 33.50 10.41 3.67
N PRO A 23 33.06 11.50 2.97
CA PRO A 23 31.83 11.54 2.19
C PRO A 23 32.03 11.82 0.68
N ALA A 24 30.91 11.73 -0.04
CA ALA A 24 30.57 12.32 -1.34
C ALA A 24 30.97 11.57 -2.63
N PHE A 25 29.95 11.09 -3.37
CA PHE A 25 29.86 11.19 -4.83
C PHE A 25 28.37 11.09 -5.27
N PRO A 26 27.89 11.94 -6.20
CA PRO A 26 26.47 11.96 -6.61
C PRO A 26 26.23 10.99 -7.78
N LEU A 27 25.16 10.21 -7.71
CA LEU A 27 24.63 9.46 -8.86
C LEU A 27 23.28 10.04 -9.28
N VAL A 28 23.32 10.69 -10.43
CA VAL A 28 22.17 11.09 -11.24
C VAL A 28 21.49 9.83 -11.78
N PHE A 29 20.20 9.65 -11.52
CA PHE A 29 19.35 8.71 -12.27
C PHE A 29 18.16 9.45 -12.87
N SER A 30 18.16 9.48 -14.20
CA SER A 30 17.03 9.82 -15.06
C SER A 30 15.89 8.81 -14.87
N SER A 31 14.68 9.32 -14.70
CA SER A 31 13.44 8.54 -14.68
C SER A 31 12.88 8.42 -16.11
N PRO A 32 12.50 7.21 -16.58
CA PRO A 32 11.66 7.07 -17.76
C PRO A 32 10.20 7.31 -17.35
N GLY A 33 9.63 8.41 -17.85
CA GLY A 33 8.21 8.72 -17.71
C GLY A 33 7.34 7.68 -18.43
N ALA A 34 6.64 6.85 -17.65
CA ALA A 34 5.61 5.94 -18.15
C ALA A 34 4.25 6.66 -18.18
N GLY A 35 3.67 6.73 -19.38
CA GLY A 35 2.51 7.54 -19.72
C GLY A 35 1.24 7.22 -18.93
N ARG A 36 0.74 8.22 -18.20
CA ARG A 36 -0.67 8.33 -17.82
C ARG A 36 -1.38 9.26 -18.80
N ARG A 37 -1.65 8.79 -20.02
CA ARG A 37 -2.62 9.42 -20.94
C ARG A 37 -3.45 8.29 -21.55
N GLY A 38 -4.73 8.20 -21.20
CA GLY A 38 -5.62 7.29 -21.92
C GLY A 38 -6.94 6.92 -21.24
N ILE A 39 -7.08 7.00 -19.91
CA ILE A 39 -8.24 6.38 -19.24
C ILE A 39 -9.51 7.26 -19.27
N GLY A 40 -9.38 8.58 -19.49
CA GLY A 40 -10.52 9.51 -19.50
C GLY A 40 -11.36 9.54 -20.78
N HIS A 41 -10.85 9.07 -21.92
CA HIS A 41 -11.56 9.14 -23.20
C HIS A 41 -12.47 7.92 -23.47
N TYR A 42 -12.11 6.74 -22.96
CA TYR A 42 -12.88 5.51 -23.21
C TYR A 42 -14.18 5.44 -22.42
N THR A 43 -14.21 5.97 -21.19
CA THR A 43 -15.42 6.03 -20.36
C THR A 43 -16.48 6.95 -20.95
N GLY A 44 -16.07 8.04 -21.62
CA GLY A 44 -16.98 8.95 -22.33
C GLY A 44 -17.59 8.33 -23.59
N TYR A 45 -16.81 7.54 -24.34
CA TYR A 45 -17.29 6.89 -25.57
C TYR A 45 -18.26 5.74 -25.28
N LEU A 46 -17.94 4.88 -24.30
CA LEU A 46 -18.81 3.77 -23.90
C LEU A 46 -20.18 4.26 -23.39
N SER A 47 -20.17 5.37 -22.63
CA SER A 47 -21.39 5.98 -22.09
C SER A 47 -22.25 6.63 -23.19
N ARG A 48 -21.62 7.23 -24.20
CA ARG A 48 -22.30 7.82 -25.37
C ARG A 48 -22.90 6.77 -26.30
N CYS A 49 -22.23 5.63 -26.48
CA CYS A 49 -22.78 4.52 -27.26
C CYS A 49 -24.00 3.87 -26.57
N ALA A 50 -23.94 3.71 -25.24
CA ALA A 50 -25.04 3.13 -24.46
C ALA A 50 -26.28 4.03 -24.40
N SER A 51 -26.12 5.36 -24.36
CA SER A 51 -27.25 6.30 -24.42
C SER A 51 -27.84 6.41 -25.82
N ALA A 52 -27.00 6.33 -26.86
CA ALA A 52 -27.45 6.32 -28.26
C ALA A 52 -28.26 5.06 -28.60
N SER A 53 -27.84 3.88 -28.13
CA SER A 53 -28.58 2.63 -28.37
C SER A 53 -29.93 2.61 -27.67
N TYR A 54 -30.04 3.15 -26.45
CA TYR A 54 -31.33 3.32 -25.78
C TYR A 54 -32.27 4.28 -26.53
N ALA A 55 -31.76 5.42 -27.01
CA ALA A 55 -32.56 6.38 -27.78
C ALA A 55 -33.12 5.77 -29.07
N VAL A 56 -32.35 4.93 -29.77
CA VAL A 56 -32.80 4.22 -30.98
C VAL A 56 -33.87 3.17 -30.65
N LEU A 57 -33.71 2.41 -29.57
CA LEU A 57 -34.70 1.41 -29.14
C LEU A 57 -36.03 2.05 -28.75
N VAL A 58 -36.01 3.16 -28.01
CA VAL A 58 -37.23 3.84 -27.57
C VAL A 58 -37.92 4.55 -28.72
N SER A 59 -37.18 5.31 -29.55
CA SER A 59 -37.77 5.98 -30.70
C SER A 59 -38.35 4.98 -31.72
N GLY A 60 -37.63 3.89 -32.00
CA GLY A 60 -38.13 2.80 -32.84
C GLY A 60 -39.37 2.13 -32.25
N GLY A 61 -39.37 1.85 -30.94
CA GLY A 61 -40.50 1.25 -30.24
C GLY A 61 -41.77 2.11 -30.28
N ILE A 62 -41.64 3.43 -30.05
CA ILE A 62 -42.76 4.37 -30.13
C ILE A 62 -43.31 4.46 -31.56
N VAL A 63 -42.42 4.48 -32.57
CA VAL A 63 -42.85 4.50 -33.99
C VAL A 63 -43.62 3.22 -34.34
N ILE A 64 -43.16 2.04 -33.91
CA ILE A 64 -43.87 0.78 -34.14
C ILE A 64 -45.26 0.80 -33.50
N ILE A 65 -45.35 1.24 -32.24
CA ILE A 65 -46.64 1.33 -31.53
C ILE A 65 -47.59 2.30 -32.24
N LEU A 66 -47.08 3.44 -32.72
CA LEU A 66 -47.86 4.42 -33.47
C LEU A 66 -48.36 3.88 -34.81
N VAL A 67 -47.52 3.18 -35.56
CA VAL A 67 -47.90 2.56 -36.84
C VAL A 67 -48.99 1.52 -36.63
N VAL A 68 -48.83 0.65 -35.64
CA VAL A 68 -49.84 -0.37 -35.29
C VAL A 68 -51.14 0.28 -34.83
N ALA A 69 -51.08 1.29 -33.96
CA ALA A 69 -52.27 2.01 -33.50
C ALA A 69 -53.02 2.69 -34.66
N THR A 70 -52.29 3.28 -35.62
CA THR A 70 -52.88 3.90 -36.81
C THR A 70 -53.57 2.89 -37.72
N ILE A 71 -52.97 1.71 -37.94
CA ILE A 71 -53.57 0.63 -38.73
C ILE A 71 -54.87 0.12 -38.08
N LEU A 72 -54.87 -0.07 -36.76
CA LEU A 72 -56.06 -0.51 -36.02
C LEU A 72 -57.18 0.55 -36.04
N THR A 73 -56.84 1.84 -36.01
CA THR A 73 -57.82 2.92 -36.21
C THR A 73 -58.42 2.91 -37.61
N GLN A 74 -57.62 2.62 -38.65
CA GLN A 74 -58.11 2.51 -40.03
C GLN A 74 -59.05 1.31 -40.25
N MET A 75 -58.84 0.23 -39.50
CA MET A 75 -59.73 -0.95 -39.51
C MET A 75 -61.04 -0.74 -38.73
N GLY A 76 -61.21 0.40 -38.07
CA GLY A 76 -62.42 0.73 -37.28
C GLY A 76 -62.48 0.08 -35.91
N GLU A 77 -61.43 -0.64 -35.50
CA GLU A 77 -61.33 -1.31 -34.19
C GLU A 77 -61.16 -0.31 -33.03
N ILE A 78 -60.50 0.83 -33.28
CA ILE A 78 -60.15 1.82 -32.26
C ILE A 78 -60.53 3.23 -32.73
N ASN A 79 -61.18 4.01 -31.86
CA ASN A 79 -61.49 5.40 -32.13
C ASN A 79 -60.21 6.27 -32.18
N SER A 80 -60.10 7.16 -33.18
CA SER A 80 -58.97 8.08 -33.37
C SER A 80 -58.64 8.92 -32.12
N PHE A 81 -59.64 9.15 -31.25
CA PHE A 81 -59.46 9.82 -29.96
C PHE A 81 -58.39 9.19 -29.04
N PHE A 82 -58.13 7.88 -29.16
CA PHE A 82 -57.18 7.18 -28.28
C PHE A 82 -55.70 7.30 -28.67
N LEU A 83 -55.39 7.78 -29.89
CA LEU A 83 -54.00 7.87 -30.38
C LEU A 83 -53.05 8.69 -29.48
N PRO A 84 -53.44 9.89 -28.97
CA PRO A 84 -52.57 10.66 -28.06
C PRO A 84 -52.32 9.94 -26.73
N ILE A 85 -53.34 9.21 -26.22
CA ILE A 85 -53.25 8.47 -24.96
C ILE A 85 -52.25 7.31 -25.12
N THR A 86 -52.29 6.59 -26.24
CA THR A 86 -51.33 5.50 -26.53
C THR A 86 -49.89 6.00 -26.57
N VAL A 87 -49.63 7.20 -27.10
CA VAL A 87 -48.28 7.80 -27.11
C VAL A 87 -47.80 8.10 -25.69
N ILE A 88 -48.65 8.72 -24.86
CA ILE A 88 -48.33 9.07 -23.48
C ILE A 88 -48.04 7.80 -22.66
N LEU A 89 -48.88 6.77 -22.78
CA LEU A 89 -48.70 5.49 -22.09
C LEU A 89 -47.43 4.77 -22.54
N SER A 90 -47.13 4.80 -23.85
CA SER A 90 -45.91 4.21 -24.40
C SER A 90 -44.66 4.90 -23.85
N ALA A 91 -44.64 6.23 -23.85
CA ALA A 91 -43.53 7.01 -23.29
C ALA A 91 -43.29 6.66 -21.81
N GLY A 92 -44.36 6.56 -21.00
CA GLY A 92 -44.30 6.14 -19.60
C GLY A 92 -43.73 4.73 -19.40
N ALA A 93 -44.12 3.78 -20.25
CA ALA A 93 -43.60 2.41 -20.21
C ALA A 93 -42.09 2.35 -20.52
N PHE A 94 -41.63 3.10 -21.53
CA PHE A 94 -40.20 3.16 -21.88
C PHE A 94 -39.34 3.84 -20.80
N THR A 95 -39.90 4.82 -20.07
CA THR A 95 -39.19 5.43 -18.93
C THR A 95 -38.98 4.43 -17.79
N ALA A 96 -39.98 3.62 -17.45
CA ALA A 96 -39.86 2.60 -16.42
C ALA A 96 -38.78 1.55 -16.77
N MET A 97 -38.70 1.13 -18.04
CA MET A 97 -37.66 0.20 -18.49
C MET A 97 -36.25 0.78 -18.35
N LYS A 98 -36.07 2.09 -18.53
CA LYS A 98 -34.76 2.75 -18.36
C LYS A 98 -34.25 2.63 -16.93
N GLU A 99 -35.11 2.87 -15.96
CA GLU A 99 -34.76 2.81 -14.54
C GLU A 99 -34.29 1.40 -14.17
N VAL A 100 -34.97 0.37 -14.67
CA VAL A 100 -34.57 -1.03 -14.45
C VAL A 100 -33.16 -1.32 -14.99
N VAL A 101 -32.85 -0.85 -16.21
CA VAL A 101 -31.52 -1.04 -16.82
C VAL A 101 -30.44 -0.29 -16.04
N GLU A 102 -30.73 0.94 -15.61
CA GLU A 102 -29.78 1.75 -14.84
C GLU A 102 -29.53 1.15 -13.45
N VAL A 103 -30.57 0.70 -12.74
CA VAL A 103 -30.43 -0.01 -11.46
C VAL A 103 -29.60 -1.28 -11.63
N SER A 104 -29.81 -2.04 -12.71
CA SER A 104 -29.03 -3.26 -13.00
C SER A 104 -27.55 -2.96 -13.22
N LYS A 105 -27.25 -1.87 -13.93
CA LYS A 105 -25.88 -1.38 -14.15
C LYS A 105 -25.25 -0.93 -12.83
N GLN A 106 -25.97 -0.15 -12.04
CA GLN A 106 -25.51 0.32 -10.72
C GLN A 106 -25.23 -0.86 -9.79
N LEU A 107 -26.12 -1.83 -9.72
CA LEU A 107 -25.95 -3.04 -8.93
C LEU A 107 -24.68 -3.80 -9.34
N SER A 108 -24.43 -3.95 -10.65
CA SER A 108 -23.23 -4.61 -11.16
C SER A 108 -21.94 -3.89 -10.74
N MET A 109 -21.93 -2.56 -10.82
CA MET A 109 -20.78 -1.75 -10.36
C MET A 109 -20.60 -1.83 -8.84
N THR A 110 -21.69 -1.82 -8.08
CA THR A 110 -21.67 -1.96 -6.62
C THR A 110 -21.14 -3.33 -6.20
N ILE A 111 -21.57 -4.42 -6.84
CA ILE A 111 -21.04 -5.77 -6.57
C ILE A 111 -19.54 -5.83 -6.85
N ALA A 112 -19.08 -5.22 -7.95
CA ALA A 112 -17.64 -5.18 -8.28
C ALA A 112 -16.84 -4.37 -7.24
N GLY A 113 -17.37 -3.24 -6.77
CA GLY A 113 -16.79 -2.44 -5.69
C GLY A 113 -16.76 -3.19 -4.37
N ALA A 114 -17.87 -3.83 -3.99
CA ALA A 114 -17.99 -4.63 -2.78
C ALA A 114 -16.97 -5.78 -2.77
N LYS A 115 -16.80 -6.50 -3.88
CA LYS A 115 -15.78 -7.56 -3.98
C LYS A 115 -14.36 -7.06 -3.67
N ARG A 116 -13.99 -5.88 -4.15
CA ARG A 116 -12.67 -5.28 -3.87
C ARG A 116 -12.54 -4.85 -2.41
N PHE A 117 -13.61 -4.27 -1.86
CA PHE A 117 -13.66 -3.90 -0.45
C PHE A 117 -13.48 -5.12 0.46
N PHE A 118 -14.23 -6.19 0.23
CA PHE A 118 -14.12 -7.43 0.99
C PHE A 118 -12.77 -8.11 0.79
N ALA A 119 -12.18 -8.06 -0.42
CA ALA A 119 -10.84 -8.59 -0.64
C ALA A 119 -9.74 -7.94 0.23
N VAL A 120 -9.91 -6.67 0.63
CA VAL A 120 -8.97 -5.99 1.55
C VAL A 120 -9.33 -6.25 3.01
N MET A 121 -10.63 -6.27 3.33
CA MET A 121 -11.11 -6.51 4.70
C MET A 121 -10.84 -7.93 5.19
N ASP A 122 -10.96 -8.92 4.30
CA ASP A 122 -10.81 -10.34 4.61
C ASP A 122 -9.35 -10.81 4.47
N ASP A 123 -8.40 -9.91 4.15
CA ASP A 123 -6.99 -10.25 4.05
C ASP A 123 -6.40 -10.49 5.45
N THR A 124 -5.62 -11.56 5.57
CA THR A 124 -4.98 -11.90 6.85
C THR A 124 -3.62 -11.21 6.95
N PRO A 125 -3.29 -10.58 8.08
CA PRO A 125 -1.99 -9.95 8.24
C PRO A 125 -0.88 -11.00 8.14
N VAL A 126 0.20 -10.64 7.43
CA VAL A 126 1.38 -11.50 7.22
C VAL A 126 2.02 -11.93 8.55
N VAL A 127 1.92 -11.09 9.57
CA VAL A 127 2.41 -11.34 10.94
C VAL A 127 1.25 -11.15 11.90
N SER A 128 0.98 -12.16 12.73
CA SER A 128 -0.07 -12.13 13.76
C SER A 128 0.51 -12.11 15.17
N GLU A 129 -0.14 -11.39 16.07
CA GLU A 129 0.14 -11.37 17.51
C GLU A 129 -0.92 -12.20 18.23
N ASN A 130 -0.60 -13.46 18.55
CA ASN A 130 -1.56 -14.36 19.18
C ASN A 130 -1.39 -14.33 20.71
N GLY A 131 -2.00 -13.34 21.38
CA GLY A 131 -2.04 -13.29 22.84
C GLY A 131 -0.67 -13.08 23.51
N THR A 132 0.29 -12.54 22.77
CA THR A 132 1.66 -12.36 23.19
C THR A 132 1.76 -11.44 24.42
N PRO A 133 2.45 -11.84 25.51
CA PRO A 133 2.61 -10.99 26.68
C PRO A 133 3.46 -9.76 26.35
N SER A 134 3.20 -8.64 27.05
CA SER A 134 4.12 -7.50 26.98
C SER A 134 5.38 -7.84 27.77
N VAL A 135 6.52 -7.57 27.17
CA VAL A 135 7.83 -7.86 27.77
C VAL A 135 8.66 -6.58 27.73
N THR A 136 9.27 -6.23 28.86
CA THR A 136 10.21 -5.12 28.93
C THR A 136 11.53 -5.55 28.30
N ILE A 137 11.88 -4.93 27.19
CA ILE A 137 13.17 -5.14 26.50
C ILE A 137 14.18 -4.12 27.04
N SER A 138 15.46 -4.48 27.15
CA SER A 138 16.51 -3.55 27.55
C SER A 138 16.65 -2.40 26.54
N THR A 139 17.10 -1.24 27.01
CA THR A 139 17.41 -0.08 26.15
C THR A 139 18.58 -0.35 25.20
N ALA A 140 19.46 -1.28 25.56
CA ALA A 140 20.54 -1.77 24.70
C ALA A 140 20.45 -3.30 24.64
N PRO A 141 19.60 -3.85 23.75
CA PRO A 141 19.38 -5.28 23.72
C PRO A 141 20.51 -6.03 23.01
N THR A 142 20.71 -7.28 23.38
CA THR A 142 21.56 -8.23 22.64
C THR A 142 20.76 -8.90 21.54
N LEU A 143 21.27 -8.90 20.30
CA LEU A 143 20.62 -9.51 19.15
C LEU A 143 21.30 -10.84 18.79
N GLU A 144 20.52 -11.90 18.68
CA GLU A 144 20.98 -13.21 18.22
C GLU A 144 20.16 -13.69 17.03
N VAL A 145 20.82 -14.02 15.94
CA VAL A 145 20.20 -14.53 14.72
C VAL A 145 20.75 -15.92 14.46
N SER A 146 19.88 -16.92 14.39
CA SER A 146 20.26 -18.34 14.31
C SER A 146 19.64 -19.03 13.09
N ASP A 147 20.49 -19.46 12.14
CA ASP A 147 20.14 -20.26 10.95
C ASP A 147 18.90 -19.77 10.22
N ILE A 148 18.86 -18.48 9.85
CA ILE A 148 17.70 -17.86 9.20
C ILE A 148 17.62 -18.23 7.72
N TRP A 149 16.45 -18.72 7.30
CA TRP A 149 16.08 -18.93 5.90
C TRP A 149 14.79 -18.18 5.58
N PHE A 150 14.80 -17.46 4.47
CA PHE A 150 13.65 -16.63 4.08
C PHE A 150 13.52 -16.46 2.56
N ARG A 151 12.26 -16.43 2.09
CA ARG A 151 11.80 -16.10 0.74
C ARG A 151 10.46 -15.37 0.85
N TYR A 152 10.15 -14.47 -0.09
CA TYR A 152 8.90 -13.71 -0.07
C TYR A 152 7.69 -14.53 -0.51
N GLY A 153 7.86 -15.43 -1.47
CA GLY A 153 6.83 -16.36 -1.94
C GLY A 153 7.27 -17.81 -1.84
N LYS A 154 6.32 -18.73 -1.65
CA LYS A 154 6.60 -20.19 -1.58
C LYS A 154 7.24 -20.74 -2.86
N THR A 155 7.05 -20.09 -3.99
CA THR A 155 7.62 -20.47 -5.29
C THR A 155 8.88 -19.68 -5.64
N GLU A 156 9.23 -18.67 -4.85
CA GLU A 156 10.40 -17.82 -5.09
C GLU A 156 11.68 -18.43 -4.49
N PRO A 157 12.86 -18.09 -5.04
CA PRO A 157 14.13 -18.53 -4.46
C PRO A 157 14.36 -17.91 -3.09
N TYR A 158 15.04 -18.64 -2.20
CA TYR A 158 15.49 -18.10 -0.92
C TYR A 158 16.44 -16.91 -1.12
N VAL A 159 16.07 -15.79 -0.50
CA VAL A 159 16.86 -14.56 -0.44
C VAL A 159 17.92 -14.68 0.66
N LEU A 160 17.54 -15.25 1.81
CA LEU A 160 18.45 -15.52 2.92
C LEU A 160 18.55 -17.03 3.15
N LYS A 161 19.77 -17.54 3.35
CA LYS A 161 20.07 -18.97 3.54
C LYS A 161 21.09 -19.14 4.65
N GLY A 162 20.67 -19.71 5.77
CA GLY A 162 21.54 -20.06 6.90
C GLY A 162 22.27 -18.88 7.55
N VAL A 163 21.62 -17.72 7.65
CA VAL A 163 22.23 -16.54 8.27
C VAL A 163 22.32 -16.74 9.79
N LEU A 164 23.53 -16.61 10.35
CA LEU A 164 23.83 -16.78 11.77
C LEU A 164 24.81 -15.70 12.23
N PHE A 165 24.44 -14.92 13.24
CA PHE A 165 25.33 -13.96 13.90
C PHE A 165 24.76 -13.53 15.27
N SER A 166 25.62 -12.95 16.11
CA SER A 166 25.21 -12.34 17.38
C SER A 166 25.88 -10.97 17.51
N ILE A 167 25.09 -9.97 17.94
CA ILE A 167 25.52 -8.60 18.17
C ILE A 167 25.31 -8.32 19.67
N PRO A 168 26.40 -8.20 20.44
CA PRO A 168 26.32 -7.85 21.85
C PRO A 168 25.74 -6.45 22.05
N SER A 169 25.08 -6.25 23.19
CA SER A 169 24.60 -4.95 23.64
C SER A 169 25.69 -3.86 23.54
N GLY A 170 25.30 -2.66 23.08
CA GLY A 170 26.18 -1.50 22.99
C GLY A 170 27.24 -1.55 21.87
N THR A 171 27.18 -2.55 20.99
CA THR A 171 28.12 -2.67 19.86
C THR A 171 27.52 -2.14 18.56
N THR A 172 28.38 -1.68 17.66
CA THR A 172 27.99 -1.28 16.30
C THR A 172 28.52 -2.29 15.29
N ALA A 173 27.61 -2.85 14.50
CA ALA A 173 27.94 -3.78 13.42
C ALA A 173 27.47 -3.21 12.08
N ALA A 174 28.27 -3.36 11.02
CA ALA A 174 27.87 -2.98 9.67
C ALA A 174 27.66 -4.22 8.80
N ILE A 175 26.51 -4.32 8.14
CA ILE A 175 26.20 -5.40 7.20
C ILE A 175 26.54 -4.91 5.79
N VAL A 176 27.58 -5.50 5.18
CA VAL A 176 28.09 -5.11 3.86
C VAL A 176 27.95 -6.24 2.87
N GLY A 177 27.48 -5.93 1.66
CA GLY A 177 27.34 -6.89 0.57
C GLY A 177 26.80 -6.24 -0.70
N MET A 178 26.80 -6.99 -1.79
CA MET A 178 26.31 -6.52 -3.09
C MET A 178 24.81 -6.16 -3.06
N THR A 179 24.36 -5.34 -4.00
CA THR A 179 22.93 -5.07 -4.20
C THR A 179 22.19 -6.39 -4.47
N GLY A 180 21.00 -6.56 -3.88
CA GLY A 180 20.23 -7.81 -4.02
C GLY A 180 20.70 -8.97 -3.14
N ALA A 181 21.75 -8.81 -2.35
CA ALA A 181 22.21 -9.89 -1.46
C ALA A 181 21.24 -10.18 -0.29
N GLY A 182 20.26 -9.31 -0.02
CA GLY A 182 19.26 -9.51 1.05
C GLY A 182 19.45 -8.64 2.30
N LYS A 183 20.26 -7.56 2.23
CA LYS A 183 20.47 -6.62 3.36
C LYS A 183 19.16 -6.02 3.88
N THR A 184 18.37 -5.43 2.97
CA THR A 184 17.06 -4.85 3.29
C THR A 184 16.09 -5.92 3.81
N THR A 185 16.14 -7.12 3.24
CA THR A 185 15.34 -8.26 3.70
C THR A 185 15.67 -8.65 5.14
N LEU A 186 16.95 -8.66 5.52
CA LEU A 186 17.35 -8.90 6.91
C LEU A 186 16.81 -7.81 7.83
N THR A 187 16.87 -6.54 7.44
CA THR A 187 16.26 -5.43 8.20
C THR A 187 14.74 -5.62 8.37
N HIS A 188 14.04 -6.08 7.33
CA HIS A 188 12.60 -6.35 7.40
C HIS A 188 12.26 -7.50 8.36
N LEU A 189 13.11 -8.53 8.45
CA LEU A 189 12.94 -9.61 9.43
C LEU A 189 13.18 -9.14 10.86
N LEU A 190 14.19 -8.29 11.08
CA LEU A 190 14.46 -7.71 12.40
C LEU A 190 13.30 -6.83 12.90
N MET A 191 12.65 -6.08 11.99
CA MET A 191 11.43 -5.31 12.28
C MET A 191 10.15 -6.16 12.35
N ARG A 192 10.28 -7.47 12.12
CA ARG A 192 9.18 -8.44 12.02
C ARG A 192 8.06 -7.94 11.09
N PHE A 193 8.45 -7.48 9.90
CA PHE A 193 7.52 -7.30 8.77
C PHE A 193 7.21 -8.62 8.08
N TRP A 194 8.10 -9.58 8.23
CA TRP A 194 7.95 -10.96 7.79
C TRP A 194 8.52 -11.88 8.88
N ASP A 195 7.93 -13.07 9.02
CA ASP A 195 8.52 -14.12 9.85
C ASP A 195 9.45 -15.01 8.99
N PRO A 196 10.59 -15.47 9.52
CA PRO A 196 11.47 -16.39 8.81
C PRO A 196 10.82 -17.76 8.62
N GLU A 197 11.10 -18.44 7.50
CA GLU A 197 10.58 -19.80 7.24
C GLU A 197 11.30 -20.84 8.11
N LYS A 198 12.58 -20.60 8.40
CA LYS A 198 13.39 -21.39 9.32
C LYS A 198 14.32 -20.48 10.10
N GLY A 199 14.66 -20.89 11.32
CA GLY A 199 15.58 -20.19 12.20
C GLY A 199 14.86 -19.35 13.24
N ILE A 200 15.64 -18.69 14.09
CA ILE A 200 15.15 -17.92 15.24
C ILE A 200 15.92 -16.60 15.33
N ILE A 201 15.20 -15.52 15.58
CA ILE A 201 15.77 -14.21 15.92
C ILE A 201 15.40 -13.92 17.38
N ARG A 202 16.39 -13.68 18.23
CA ARG A 202 16.20 -13.31 19.63
C ARG A 202 16.68 -11.92 19.93
N LEU A 203 15.92 -11.22 20.77
CA LEU A 203 16.26 -9.93 21.34
C LEU A 203 16.27 -10.09 22.87
N ASP A 204 17.41 -9.86 23.51
CA ASP A 204 17.62 -10.14 24.95
C ASP A 204 17.17 -11.55 25.37
N GLY A 205 17.50 -12.55 24.54
CA GLY A 205 17.15 -13.95 24.78
C GLY A 205 15.69 -14.32 24.48
N HIS A 206 14.82 -13.36 24.16
CA HIS A 206 13.41 -13.61 23.80
C HIS A 206 13.26 -13.72 22.29
N ASP A 207 12.55 -14.72 21.80
CA ASP A 207 12.20 -14.82 20.37
C ASP A 207 11.31 -13.62 19.97
N ILE A 208 11.65 -12.93 18.88
CA ILE A 208 10.86 -11.79 18.39
C ILE A 208 9.40 -12.16 18.04
N ARG A 209 9.13 -13.45 17.80
CA ARG A 209 7.79 -13.98 17.54
C ARG A 209 6.92 -14.01 18.79
N ASP A 210 7.57 -14.13 19.95
CA ASP A 210 6.95 -14.15 21.28
C ASP A 210 6.93 -12.76 21.93
N LEU A 211 7.28 -11.70 21.19
CA LEU A 211 7.16 -10.32 21.63
C LEU A 211 5.96 -9.63 20.96
N ARG A 212 5.31 -8.72 21.70
CA ARG A 212 4.39 -7.75 21.09
C ARG A 212 5.17 -6.88 20.11
N LEU A 213 4.64 -6.72 18.91
CA LEU A 213 5.14 -5.86 17.84
C LEU A 213 5.31 -4.42 18.31
N SER A 214 4.42 -3.93 19.18
CA SER A 214 4.56 -2.59 19.78
C SER A 214 5.84 -2.48 20.59
N ASP A 215 6.19 -3.51 21.35
CA ASP A 215 7.34 -3.49 22.27
C ASP A 215 8.62 -3.68 21.47
N LEU A 216 8.62 -4.62 20.51
CA LEU A 216 9.72 -4.82 19.57
C LEU A 216 10.06 -3.55 18.77
N ARG A 217 9.06 -2.90 18.16
CA ARG A 217 9.25 -1.76 17.27
C ARG A 217 9.50 -0.45 18.01
N LYS A 218 9.17 -0.36 19.30
CA LYS A 218 9.58 0.78 20.16
C LYS A 218 11.07 0.74 20.49
N THR A 219 11.68 -0.44 20.55
CA THR A 219 13.11 -0.59 20.86
C THR A 219 14.00 -0.41 19.63
N ILE A 220 13.47 -0.66 18.42
CA ILE A 220 14.25 -0.59 17.19
C ILE A 220 13.92 0.69 16.41
N SER A 221 14.94 1.51 16.16
CA SER A 221 14.84 2.64 15.23
C SER A 221 15.42 2.27 13.86
N ILE A 222 14.67 2.56 12.79
CA ILE A 222 15.08 2.31 11.41
C ILE A 222 15.19 3.63 10.64
N VAL A 223 16.28 3.82 9.91
CA VAL A 223 16.43 4.90 8.92
C VAL A 223 16.42 4.26 7.55
N THR A 224 15.35 4.51 6.78
CA THR A 224 15.16 3.94 5.44
C THR A 224 15.94 4.74 4.40
N GLN A 225 16.28 4.08 3.28
CA GLN A 225 16.95 4.74 2.15
C GLN A 225 16.05 5.82 1.51
N ASP A 226 14.76 5.51 1.36
CA ASP A 226 13.75 6.47 0.92
C ASP A 226 13.13 7.17 2.13
N ILE A 227 13.20 8.51 2.16
CA ILE A 227 12.68 9.32 3.26
C ILE A 227 11.26 9.77 2.92
N PHE A 228 10.34 9.55 3.85
CA PHE A 228 8.97 10.03 3.77
C PHE A 228 8.73 11.12 4.81
N LEU A 229 8.20 12.27 4.37
CA LEU A 229 7.75 13.34 5.24
C LEU A 229 6.25 13.54 5.05
N PHE A 230 5.53 13.67 6.17
CA PHE A 230 4.14 14.07 6.15
C PHE A 230 4.01 15.55 5.77
N ASN A 231 2.93 15.89 5.08
CA ASN A 231 2.60 17.28 4.72
C ASN A 231 2.14 18.09 5.95
N THR A 232 3.08 18.32 6.85
CA THR A 232 2.91 19.02 8.13
C THR A 232 4.24 19.71 8.49
N SER A 233 4.31 20.36 9.65
CA SER A 233 5.52 21.03 10.09
C SER A 233 6.68 20.05 10.33
N ILE A 234 7.92 20.55 10.25
CA ILE A 234 9.12 19.76 10.58
C ILE A 234 9.05 19.23 12.02
N ARG A 235 8.53 20.05 12.96
CA ARG A 235 8.29 19.65 14.35
C ARG A 235 7.42 18.41 14.45
N GLU A 236 6.27 18.41 13.75
CA GLU A 236 5.36 17.26 13.78
C GLU A 236 5.97 16.02 13.13
N ASN A 237 6.76 16.19 12.05
CA ASN A 237 7.49 15.07 11.46
C ASN A 237 8.51 14.45 12.43
N ILE A 238 9.25 15.26 13.21
CA ILE A 238 10.17 14.74 14.24
C ILE A 238 9.40 14.05 15.37
N ARG A 239 8.25 14.61 15.78
CA ARG A 239 7.39 14.05 16.84
C ARG A 239 6.80 12.68 16.47
N VAL A 240 6.75 12.28 15.20
CA VAL A 240 6.36 10.91 14.79
C VAL A 240 7.23 9.85 15.46
N GLY A 241 8.52 10.12 15.70
CA GLY A 241 9.41 9.18 16.37
C GLY A 241 9.05 8.94 17.84
N ARG A 242 8.45 9.94 18.51
CA ARG A 242 7.96 9.85 19.89
C ARG A 242 6.87 10.89 20.12
N ALA A 243 5.62 10.43 20.15
CA ALA A 243 4.42 11.30 20.15
C ALA A 243 4.33 12.21 21.39
N ASP A 244 4.85 11.76 22.52
CA ASP A 244 4.89 12.44 23.81
C ASP A 244 6.15 13.33 24.00
N ALA A 245 6.99 13.49 22.97
CA ALA A 245 8.17 14.33 23.05
C ALA A 245 7.83 15.81 23.22
N THR A 246 8.46 16.44 24.21
CA THR A 246 8.40 17.89 24.45
C THR A 246 9.11 18.68 23.35
N ASP A 247 8.77 19.96 23.20
CA ASP A 247 9.41 20.84 22.21
C ASP A 247 10.93 20.94 22.42
N GLN A 248 11.40 20.91 23.67
CA GLN A 248 12.83 20.93 23.99
C GLN A 248 13.54 19.65 23.50
N GLU A 249 12.92 18.49 23.67
CA GLU A 249 13.48 17.21 23.21
C GLU A 249 13.48 17.11 21.69
N ILE A 250 12.46 17.67 21.03
CA ILE A 250 12.43 17.78 19.56
C ILE A 250 13.58 18.66 19.06
N GLU A 251 13.83 19.79 19.72
CA GLU A 251 14.94 20.67 19.39
C GLU A 251 16.29 19.98 19.59
N GLN A 252 16.45 19.25 20.70
CA GLN A 252 17.65 18.44 20.96
C GLN A 252 17.85 17.37 19.88
N ALA A 253 16.79 16.66 19.49
CA ALA A 253 16.85 15.67 18.41
C ALA A 253 17.28 16.31 17.08
N ALA A 254 16.78 17.50 16.75
CA ALA A 254 17.20 18.25 15.56
C ALA A 254 18.69 18.66 15.61
N LYS A 255 19.20 19.00 16.81
CA LYS A 255 20.62 19.30 17.02
C LYS A 255 21.49 18.06 16.87
N PHE A 256 21.09 16.93 17.45
CA PHE A 256 21.79 15.65 17.29
C PHE A 256 21.84 15.19 15.83
N ALA A 257 20.75 15.38 15.08
CA ALA A 257 20.69 15.09 13.66
C ALA A 257 21.39 16.13 12.77
N ARG A 258 21.94 17.21 13.34
CA ARG A 258 22.61 18.33 12.63
C ARG A 258 21.71 19.03 11.59
N ILE A 259 20.41 19.07 11.84
CA ILE A 259 19.43 19.76 10.98
C ILE A 259 18.86 21.03 11.62
N HIS A 260 19.21 21.31 12.88
CA HIS A 260 18.68 22.46 13.62
C HIS A 260 18.98 23.79 12.91
N ASP A 261 20.24 24.06 12.55
CA ASP A 261 20.65 25.31 11.89
C ASP A 261 19.96 25.48 10.52
N PHE A 262 19.74 24.37 9.81
CA PHE A 262 18.97 24.37 8.57
C PHE A 262 17.53 24.80 8.82
N ILE A 263 16.89 24.25 9.85
CA ILE A 263 15.51 24.59 10.24
C ILE A 263 15.40 26.06 10.65
N GLU A 264 16.36 26.60 11.39
CA GLU A 264 16.39 28.01 11.78
C GLU A 264 16.57 28.95 10.58
N GLY A 265 17.36 28.53 9.58
CA GLY A 265 17.54 29.24 8.32
C GLY A 265 16.33 29.22 7.40
N LEU A 266 15.35 28.33 7.62
CA LEU A 266 14.12 28.31 6.84
C LEU A 266 13.28 29.54 7.17
N ARG A 267 13.12 30.42 6.17
CA ARG A 267 12.15 31.51 6.25
C ARG A 267 10.77 30.88 6.49
N ARG A 268 10.12 31.20 7.63
CA ARG A 268 8.74 30.75 7.90
C ARG A 268 7.85 31.19 6.74
N VAL A 269 7.54 30.27 5.82
CA VAL A 269 6.50 30.47 4.82
C VAL A 269 5.16 30.26 5.50
N THR A 270 4.83 31.14 6.44
CA THR A 270 3.49 31.25 7.00
C THR A 270 2.68 32.06 6.01
N LYS A 271 2.26 31.48 4.87
CA LYS A 271 1.30 32.14 3.98
C LYS A 271 0.35 31.14 3.31
N ARG A 272 -0.94 31.39 3.59
CA ARG A 272 -2.17 31.03 2.87
C ARG A 272 -2.81 29.69 3.22
N LEU A 273 -3.71 29.75 4.21
CA LEU A 273 -5.13 29.58 3.92
C LEU A 273 -5.78 30.96 3.94
#